data_AF-A0A5J4QNP8-F1
#
_entry.id   AF-A0A5J4QNP8-F1
#
_cell.length_a   1.000
_cell.length_b   1.000
_cell.length_c   1.000
_cell.angle_alpha   90.00
_cell.angle_beta   90.00
_cell.angle_gamma   90.00
#
_symmetry.space_group_name_H-M   'P 1'
#
loop_
_entity.id
_entity.type
_entity.pdbx_description
1 polymer ?
#
loop_
_entity_poly.entity_id
_entity_poly.type
_entity_poly.pdbx_seq_one_letter_code
_entity_poly.pdbx_strand_id
1 'polypeptide(L)'
;MLKTILSISGKSGLYKLISQGKNMLIVESVSADKKRFPVHSNEKITSLSDIAIYTDEGEVPLKDVLTSIKEKENGEIISFDVK
;
A
#
# COMPACT_ATOMS: atom_id res chain seq x y z
N MET A 1 -6.13 9.50 5.06
CA MET A 1 -6.08 8.94 3.68
C MET A 1 -5.33 7.61 3.58
N LEU A 2 -4.23 7.37 4.31
CA LEU A 2 -3.47 6.12 4.16
C LEU A 2 -4.07 4.88 4.84
N LYS A 3 -4.94 5.06 5.84
CA LYS A 3 -5.62 3.94 6.54
C LYS A 3 -6.53 3.12 5.61
N THR A 4 -6.82 3.64 4.41
CA THR A 4 -7.63 2.96 3.40
C THR A 4 -6.81 2.23 2.36
N ILE A 5 -5.48 2.36 2.32
CA ILE A 5 -4.64 1.63 1.37
C ILE A 5 -4.08 0.39 2.06
N LEU A 6 -4.32 -0.75 1.43
CA LEU A 6 -4.08 -2.09 1.95
C LEU A 6 -3.09 -2.82 1.03
N SER A 7 -2.16 -3.53 1.65
CA SER A 7 -1.37 -4.59 1.04
C SER A 7 -2.02 -5.94 1.39
N ILE A 8 -2.11 -6.84 0.42
CA ILE A 8 -2.69 -8.17 0.60
C ILE A 8 -1.62 -9.18 0.20
N SER A 9 -1.17 -9.99 1.16
CA SER A 9 -0.12 -10.97 0.90
C SER A 9 -0.54 -11.96 -0.20
N GLY A 10 0.35 -12.21 -1.16
CA GLY A 10 0.07 -13.10 -2.29
C GLY A 10 -0.71 -12.47 -3.44
N LYS A 11 -1.13 -11.20 -3.31
CA LYS A 11 -1.68 -10.41 -4.42
C LYS A 11 -0.74 -9.26 -4.75
N SER A 12 -0.44 -9.10 -6.03
CA SER A 12 0.41 -8.01 -6.50
C SER A 12 -0.30 -6.66 -6.38
N GLY A 13 0.43 -5.61 -6.01
CA GLY A 13 -0.08 -4.23 -5.99
C GLY A 13 -0.76 -3.82 -4.67
N LEU A 14 -1.42 -2.67 -4.73
CA LEU A 14 -2.06 -2.00 -3.59
C LEU A 14 -3.56 -1.85 -3.82
N TYR A 15 -4.31 -1.85 -2.72
CA TYR A 15 -5.76 -1.92 -2.75
C TYR A 15 -6.39 -0.88 -1.85
N LYS A 16 -7.37 -0.13 -2.35
CA LYS A 16 -8.16 0.81 -1.57
C LYS A 16 -9.39 0.11 -0.98
N LEU A 17 -9.59 0.25 0.33
CA LEU A 17 -10.82 -0.17 0.99
C LEU A 17 -12.01 0.69 0.52
N ILE A 18 -13.03 0.03 -0.03
CA ILE A 18 -14.28 0.67 -0.48
C ILE A 18 -15.38 0.48 0.56
N SER A 19 -15.57 -0.74 1.06
CA SER A 19 -16.56 -1.03 2.09
C SER A 19 -16.18 -2.27 2.91
N GLN A 20 -16.77 -2.39 4.09
CA GLN A 20 -16.60 -3.50 5.01
C GLN A 20 -17.93 -4.26 5.15
N GLY A 21 -17.90 -5.55 4.84
CA GLY A 21 -18.99 -6.49 5.10
C GLY A 21 -18.72 -7.31 6.38
N LYS A 22 -19.58 -8.29 6.67
CA LYS A 22 -19.52 -9.08 7.91
C LYS A 22 -18.22 -9.89 8.05
N ASN A 23 -17.75 -10.53 6.97
CA ASN A 23 -16.54 -11.39 6.95
C ASN A 23 -15.66 -11.10 5.72
N MET A 24 -15.75 -9.90 5.16
CA MET A 24 -15.09 -9.53 3.92
C MET A 24 -14.94 -8.03 3.78
N LEU A 25 -13.92 -7.61 3.03
CA LEU A 25 -13.71 -6.24 2.60
C LEU A 25 -13.92 -6.18 1.09
N ILE A 26 -14.60 -5.14 0.61
CA ILE A 26 -14.60 -4.82 -0.82
C ILE A 26 -13.46 -3.84 -1.06
N VAL A 27 -12.53 -4.24 -1.92
CA VAL A 27 -11.37 -3.42 -2.26
C VAL A 27 -11.36 -3.07 -3.74
N GLU A 28 -10.69 -1.99 -4.08
CA GLU A 28 -10.43 -1.52 -5.44
C GLU A 28 -8.92 -1.46 -5.67
N SER A 29 -8.42 -2.04 -6.76
CA SER A 29 -7.01 -1.91 -7.12
C SER A 29 -6.64 -0.45 -7.39
N VAL A 30 -5.46 -0.02 -6.92
CA VAL A 30 -4.94 1.35 -7.17
C VAL A 30 -4.43 1.51 -8.62
N SER A 31 -4.27 0.41 -9.36
CA SER A 31 -3.93 0.45 -10.78
C SER A 31 -4.98 1.16 -11.64
N ALA A 32 -4.58 1.52 -12.86
CA ALA A 32 -5.45 2.20 -13.83
C ALA A 32 -6.74 1.44 -14.16
N ASP A 33 -6.74 0.11 -14.01
CA ASP A 33 -7.91 -0.75 -14.27
C ASP A 33 -8.99 -0.69 -13.18
N LYS A 34 -8.68 -0.15 -11.98
CA LYS A 34 -9.59 0.04 -10.85
C LYS A 34 -10.50 -1.17 -10.56
N LYS A 35 -9.97 -2.38 -10.74
CA LYS A 35 -10.75 -3.61 -10.54
C LYS A 35 -11.19 -3.74 -9.09
N ARG A 36 -12.46 -4.13 -8.89
CA ARG A 36 -13.03 -4.38 -7.57
C ARG A 36 -13.23 -5.86 -7.34
N PHE A 37 -12.90 -6.32 -6.15
CA PHE A 37 -13.12 -7.71 -5.76
C PHE A 37 -13.23 -7.83 -4.24
N PRO A 38 -13.87 -8.90 -3.75
CA PRO A 38 -13.92 -9.19 -2.34
C PRO A 38 -12.61 -9.79 -1.83
N VAL A 39 -12.22 -9.38 -0.63
CA VAL A 39 -11.08 -9.94 0.12
C VAL A 39 -11.63 -10.48 1.43
N HIS A 40 -11.29 -11.72 1.76
CA HIS A 40 -11.80 -12.37 2.95
C HIS A 40 -10.89 -12.11 4.15
N SER A 41 -11.45 -12.11 5.37
CA SER A 41 -10.71 -11.81 6.60
C SER A 41 -9.60 -12.83 6.94
N ASN A 42 -9.57 -13.99 6.27
CA ASN A 42 -8.50 -14.98 6.41
C ASN A 42 -7.25 -14.63 5.58
N GLU A 43 -7.36 -13.72 4.63
CA GLU A 43 -6.22 -13.21 3.89
C GLU A 43 -5.39 -12.29 4.78
N LYS A 44 -4.06 -12.30 4.61
CA LYS A 44 -3.16 -11.43 5.37
C LYS A 44 -3.21 -10.02 4.79
N ILE A 45 -4.04 -9.19 5.40
CA ILE A 45 -4.27 -7.79 5.02
C ILE A 45 -3.49 -6.90 5.98
N THR A 46 -2.73 -5.95 5.43
CA THR A 46 -1.96 -4.98 6.21
C THR A 46 -2.24 -3.58 5.68
N SER A 47 -2.59 -2.63 6.54
CA SER A 47 -2.74 -1.24 6.09
C SER A 47 -1.36 -0.60 5.94
N LEU A 48 -1.16 0.19 4.89
CA LEU A 48 0.11 0.89 4.66
C LEU A 48 0.43 1.91 5.75
N SER A 49 -0.57 2.32 6.54
CA SER A 49 -0.34 3.21 7.68
C SER A 49 0.36 2.52 8.84
N ASP A 50 0.33 1.19 8.88
CA ASP A 50 0.91 0.37 9.94
C ASP A 50 2.33 -0.11 9.58
N ILE A 51 2.83 0.27 8.39
CA ILE A 51 4.17 -0.11 7.92
C ILE A 51 5.14 1.04 8.17
N ALA A 52 6.26 0.70 8.83
CA ALA A 52 7.41 1.57 9.04
C ALA A 52 8.71 0.84 8.66
N ILE A 53 9.75 1.62 8.38
CA ILE A 53 11.09 1.14 8.04
C ILE A 53 12.02 1.54 9.18
N TYR A 54 12.79 0.57 9.67
CA TYR A 54 13.87 0.82 10.62
C TYR A 54 15.06 1.47 9.91
N THR A 55 15.53 2.59 10.44
CA THR A 55 16.72 3.33 10.03
C THR A 55 17.70 3.42 11.19
N ASP A 56 18.89 3.95 10.94
CA ASP A 56 19.90 4.15 11.99
C ASP A 56 19.42 5.10 13.12
N GLU A 57 18.43 5.94 12.83
CA GLU A 57 17.87 6.94 13.76
C GLU A 57 16.57 6.48 14.44
N GLY A 58 16.00 5.32 14.05
CA GLY A 58 14.78 4.78 14.63
C GLY A 58 13.81 4.21 13.61
N GLU A 59 12.51 4.45 13.78
CA GLU A 59 11.46 4.00 12.85
C GLU A 59 10.92 5.19 12.04
N VAL A 60 10.89 5.04 10.71
CA VAL A 60 10.31 6.02 9.79
C VAL A 60 9.08 5.42 9.11
N PRO A 61 7.90 6.06 9.19
CA PRO A 61 6.70 5.58 8.50
C PRO A 61 6.92 5.44 7.00
N LEU A 62 6.37 4.38 6.40
CA LEU A 62 6.56 4.10 4.96
C LEU A 62 6.14 5.28 4.07
N LYS A 63 5.10 6.03 4.47
CA LYS A 63 4.64 7.24 3.76
C LYS A 63 5.72 8.30 3.62
N ASP A 64 6.55 8.47 4.65
CA ASP A 64 7.55 9.52 4.71
C ASP A 64 8.74 9.09 3.85
N VAL A 65 9.14 7.82 3.92
CA VAL A 65 10.15 7.23 3.03
C VAL A 65 9.76 7.37 1.56
N LEU A 66 8.52 7.01 1.19
CA LEU A 66 8.04 7.15 -0.19
C LEU A 66 7.97 8.63 -0.64
N THR A 67 7.67 9.54 0.29
CA THR A 67 7.68 10.98 0.00
C THR A 67 9.09 11.49 -0.25
N SER A 68 10.07 11.10 0.56
CA SER A 68 11.48 11.44 0.36
C SER A 68 12.02 10.87 -0.96
N ILE A 69 11.63 9.65 -1.35
CA ILE A 69 11.98 9.09 -2.66
C ILE A 69 11.38 9.94 -3.78
N LYS A 70 10.09 10.28 -3.68
CA LYS A 70 9.42 11.14 -4.67
C LYS A 70 10.11 12.48 -4.82
N GLU A 71 10.48 13.13 -3.72
CA GLU A 71 11.20 14.41 -3.73
C GLU A 71 12.57 14.29 -4.40
N LYS A 72 13.33 13.24 -4.07
CA LYS A 72 14.64 12.98 -4.66
C LYS A 72 14.57 12.77 -6.18
N GLU A 73 13.57 12.02 -6.65
CA GLU A 73 13.39 11.73 -8.08
C GLU A 73 12.52 12.78 -8.79
N ASN A 74 12.18 13.90 -8.15
CA ASN A 74 11.28 14.94 -8.67
C ASN A 74 9.91 14.42 -9.15
N GLY A 75 9.44 13.30 -8.57
CA GLY A 75 8.19 12.65 -8.94
C GLY A 75 8.22 11.87 -10.25
N GLU A 76 9.39 11.74 -10.88
CA GLU A 76 9.60 10.90 -12.06
C GLU A 76 9.72 9.42 -11.69
N ILE A 77 9.72 8.57 -12.72
CA ILE A 77 10.01 7.14 -12.56
C ILE A 77 11.45 7.01 -12.04
N ILE A 78 11.62 6.20 -10.99
CA ILE A 78 12.92 5.89 -10.41
C ILE A 78 13.91 5.45 -11.49
N SER A 79 15.12 6.00 -11.41
CA SER A 79 16.18 5.78 -12.40
C SER A 79 16.85 4.38 -12.34
N PHE A 80 16.53 3.57 -11.32
CA PHE A 80 17.13 2.25 -11.09
C PHE A 80 16.12 1.11 -11.31
N ASP A 81 16.63 0.01 -11.86
CA ASP A 81 15.84 -1.21 -12.09
C ASP A 81 15.60 -1.94 -10.75
N VAL A 82 14.33 -2.03 -10.35
CA VAL A 82 13.91 -2.73 -9.13
C VAL A 82 13.74 -4.19 -9.50
N LYS A 83 14.81 -4.97 -9.32
CA LYS A 83 14.80 -6.42 -9.47
C LYS A 83 14.00 -7.11 -8.39
#